data_AF-A0A3B8Q2H0-F1
#
_entry.id   AF-A0A3B8Q2H0-F1
#
_cell.length_a   1.000
_cell.length_b   1.000
_cell.length_c   1.000
_cell.angle_alpha   90.00
_cell.angle_beta   90.00
_cell.angle_gamma   90.00
#
_symmetry.space_group_name_H-M   'P 1'
#
loop_
_entity.id
_entity.type
_entity.pdbx_description
1 polymer ?
#
loop_
_entity_poly.entity_id
_entity_poly.type
_entity_poly.pdbx_seq_one_letter_code
_entity_poly.pdbx_strand_id
1 'polypeptide(L)'
;RDLHSYHARRLNRDLGRNDRQKLDEYLAGIRKIETQIEKAERFRLPEPTIGEPAGIPEGHQEHVDLMYELMALAFQTDSTRVVSFAVAPEGSNRPFPTLGISEGHHFLTHHSGNQEKILKVAKIEHWYMERFAKFLQNLDAMKDADGTSVLHNSMIVYGCAIGDGNKHNHDELPVVLAGGGGGSLQSGRHLKLGQPTPMTNLYVSLLDRLGVRAEKVGDSTGRMESI
;
A
#
# COMPACT_ATOMS: atom_id res chain seq x y z
N ARG A 1 -40.78 1.91 -5.47
CA ARG A 1 -42.10 2.11 -4.80
C ARG A 1 -42.05 1.30 -3.52
N ASP A 2 -41.78 1.97 -2.41
CA ASP A 2 -41.43 1.34 -1.13
C ASP A 2 -42.70 0.96 -0.36
N LEU A 3 -43.20 -0.26 -0.62
CA LEU A 3 -44.35 -0.83 0.11
C LEU A 3 -44.04 -1.08 1.59
N HIS A 4 -42.77 -1.30 1.95
CA HIS A 4 -42.37 -1.70 3.29
C HIS A 4 -42.46 -0.55 4.30
N SER A 5 -42.07 0.66 3.89
CA SER A 5 -42.17 1.84 4.76
C SER A 5 -43.61 2.29 5.02
N TYR A 6 -44.57 1.96 4.15
CA TYR A 6 -45.99 2.24 4.38
C TYR A 6 -46.60 1.32 5.47
N HIS A 7 -46.30 0.02 5.43
CA HIS A 7 -46.78 -0.93 6.44
C HIS A 7 -46.13 -0.74 7.81
N ALA A 8 -44.83 -0.39 7.84
CA ALA A 8 -44.10 -0.12 9.08
C ALA A 8 -44.69 1.07 9.87
N ARG A 9 -45.07 2.16 9.20
CA ARG A 9 -45.66 3.33 9.85
C ARG A 9 -47.03 3.05 10.46
N ARG A 10 -47.81 2.15 9.85
CA ARG A 10 -49.14 1.75 10.35
C ARG A 10 -49.01 0.86 11.58
N LEU A 11 -48.05 -0.07 11.58
CA LEU A 11 -47.77 -0.95 12.72
C LEU A 11 -47.20 -0.18 13.92
N ASN A 12 -46.35 0.83 13.68
CA ASN A 12 -45.74 1.65 14.72
C ASN A 12 -46.81 2.38 15.58
N ARG A 13 -47.99 2.67 15.03
CA ARG A 13 -49.06 3.37 15.76
C ARG A 13 -49.74 2.52 16.85
N ASP A 14 -49.76 1.20 16.67
CA ASP A 14 -50.48 0.26 17.54
C ASP A 14 -49.56 -0.53 18.49
N LEU A 15 -48.24 -0.27 18.46
CA LEU A 15 -47.23 -0.98 19.25
C LEU A 15 -46.84 -0.26 20.55
N GLY A 16 -46.56 -1.05 21.59
CA GLY A 16 -45.98 -0.56 22.85
C GLY A 16 -44.54 -0.07 22.68
N ARG A 17 -44.06 0.75 23.62
CA ARG A 17 -42.78 1.47 23.53
C ARG A 17 -41.56 0.57 23.25
N ASN A 18 -41.53 -0.64 23.83
CA ASN A 18 -40.45 -1.61 23.62
C ASN A 18 -40.51 -2.26 22.23
N ASP A 19 -41.70 -2.49 21.68
CA ASP A 19 -41.86 -3.09 20.35
C ASP A 19 -41.53 -2.10 19.25
N ARG A 20 -41.80 -0.80 19.47
CA ARG A 20 -41.35 0.27 18.57
C ARG A 20 -39.83 0.28 18.44
N GLN A 21 -39.12 0.16 19.55
CA GLN A 21 -37.66 0.18 19.55
C GLN A 21 -37.08 -1.02 18.77
N LYS A 22 -37.62 -2.22 18.96
CA LYS A 22 -37.21 -3.41 18.18
C LYS A 22 -37.53 -3.28 16.69
N LEU A 23 -38.67 -2.68 16.35
CA LEU A 23 -39.05 -2.44 14.96
C LEU A 23 -38.10 -1.41 14.31
N ASP A 24 -37.74 -0.35 15.02
CA ASP A 24 -36.78 0.66 14.55
C ASP A 24 -35.39 0.05 14.34
N GLU A 25 -34.92 -0.80 15.25
CA GLU A 25 -33.67 -1.57 15.10
C GLU A 25 -33.71 -2.48 13.87
N TYR A 26 -34.82 -3.19 13.65
CA TYR A 26 -35.02 -4.06 12.48
C TYR A 26 -35.02 -3.26 11.17
N LEU A 27 -35.72 -2.13 11.11
CA LEU A 27 -35.78 -1.27 9.94
C LEU A 27 -34.43 -0.59 9.65
N ALA A 28 -33.68 -0.21 10.70
CA ALA A 28 -32.31 0.27 10.56
C ALA A 28 -31.38 -0.83 9.99
N GLY A 29 -31.59 -2.08 10.43
CA GLY A 29 -30.91 -3.26 9.87
C GLY A 29 -31.19 -3.46 8.38
N ILE A 30 -32.46 -3.42 7.97
CA ILE A 30 -32.86 -3.51 6.55
C ILE A 30 -32.23 -2.40 5.73
N ARG A 31 -32.34 -1.14 6.18
CA ARG A 31 -31.78 0.00 5.44
C ARG A 31 -30.26 -0.10 5.30
N LYS A 32 -29.56 -0.64 6.30
CA LYS A 32 -28.12 -0.92 6.23
C LYS A 32 -27.80 -1.99 5.19
N ILE A 33 -28.60 -3.07 5.12
CA ILE A 33 -28.46 -4.12 4.12
C ILE A 33 -28.74 -3.57 2.71
N GLU A 34 -29.81 -2.80 2.52
CA GLU A 34 -30.14 -2.14 1.25
C GLU A 34 -29.00 -1.22 0.80
N THR A 35 -28.44 -0.43 1.71
CA THR A 35 -27.29 0.44 1.41
C THR A 35 -26.04 -0.37 1.01
N GLN A 36 -25.84 -1.53 1.62
CA GLN A 36 -24.73 -2.43 1.28
C GLN A 36 -24.96 -3.11 -0.07
N ILE A 37 -26.18 -3.54 -0.37
CA ILE A 37 -26.57 -4.12 -1.67
C ILE A 37 -26.43 -3.06 -2.76
N GLU A 38 -26.94 -1.85 -2.57
CA GLU A 38 -26.79 -0.76 -3.55
C GLU A 38 -25.32 -0.42 -3.81
N LYS A 39 -24.47 -0.48 -2.77
CA LYS A 39 -23.02 -0.31 -2.96
C LYS A 39 -22.43 -1.47 -3.75
N ALA A 40 -22.78 -2.72 -3.42
CA ALA A 40 -22.29 -3.90 -4.12
C ALA A 40 -22.77 -3.97 -5.58
N GLU A 41 -24.01 -3.57 -5.87
CA GLU A 41 -24.58 -3.56 -7.22
C GLU A 41 -23.97 -2.45 -8.10
N ARG A 42 -23.57 -1.33 -7.51
CA ARG A 42 -22.81 -0.27 -8.20
C ARG A 42 -21.32 -0.60 -8.33
N PHE A 43 -20.81 -1.51 -7.50
CA PHE A 43 -19.42 -1.91 -7.48
C PHE A 43 -19.17 -2.97 -8.55
N ARG A 44 -18.99 -2.52 -9.79
CA ARG A 44 -18.33 -3.31 -10.83
C ARG A 44 -16.85 -2.97 -10.79
N LEU A 45 -16.00 -3.98 -10.64
CA LEU A 45 -14.57 -3.81 -10.83
C LEU A 45 -14.37 -3.21 -12.24
N PRO A 46 -13.68 -2.08 -12.39
CA PRO A 46 -13.26 -1.61 -13.70
C PRO A 46 -12.54 -2.74 -14.42
N GLU A 47 -12.91 -3.03 -15.67
CA GLU A 47 -12.13 -3.96 -16.47
C GLU A 47 -10.75 -3.34 -16.75
N PRO A 48 -9.65 -4.06 -16.49
CA PRO A 48 -8.33 -3.55 -16.81
C PRO A 48 -8.22 -3.28 -18.31
N THR A 49 -7.70 -2.12 -18.68
CA THR A 49 -7.53 -1.72 -20.09
C THR A 49 -6.38 -2.46 -20.79
N ILE A 50 -5.63 -3.28 -20.05
CA ILE A 50 -4.46 -4.03 -20.52
C ILE A 50 -4.80 -5.52 -20.49
N GLY A 51 -4.45 -6.24 -21.56
CA GLY A 51 -4.68 -7.69 -21.67
C GLY A 51 -3.81 -8.50 -20.70
N GLU A 52 -4.16 -9.77 -20.51
CA GLU A 52 -3.42 -10.69 -19.64
C GLU A 52 -1.96 -10.88 -20.12
N PRO A 53 -0.96 -10.84 -19.21
CA PRO A 53 0.44 -11.09 -19.58
C PRO A 53 0.63 -12.51 -20.14
N ALA A 54 1.49 -12.65 -21.15
CA ALA A 54 1.76 -13.94 -21.79
C ALA A 54 2.56 -14.95 -20.92
N GLY A 55 3.10 -14.51 -19.78
CA GLY A 55 3.91 -15.32 -18.87
C GLY A 55 4.83 -14.49 -17.98
N ILE A 56 5.74 -15.15 -17.26
CA ILE A 56 6.77 -14.48 -16.45
C ILE A 56 7.93 -14.08 -17.37
N PRO A 57 8.30 -12.79 -17.45
CA PRO A 57 9.45 -12.36 -18.25
C PRO A 57 10.76 -12.98 -17.76
N GLU A 58 11.65 -13.34 -18.70
CA GLU A 58 12.99 -13.84 -18.35
C GLU A 58 13.89 -12.74 -17.78
N GLY A 59 13.72 -11.52 -18.27
CA GLY A 59 14.51 -10.37 -17.84
C GLY A 59 14.02 -9.78 -16.52
N HIS A 60 14.96 -9.48 -15.61
CA HIS A 60 14.65 -8.90 -14.30
C HIS A 60 14.04 -7.49 -14.41
N GLN A 61 14.43 -6.75 -15.45
CA GLN A 61 13.88 -5.43 -15.69
C GLN A 61 12.37 -5.53 -15.94
N GLU A 62 12.03 -6.32 -16.96
CA GLU A 62 10.68 -6.58 -17.46
C GLU A 62 9.81 -7.22 -16.38
N HIS A 63 10.36 -8.13 -15.57
CA HIS A 63 9.62 -8.76 -14.48
C HIS A 63 9.17 -7.73 -13.43
N VAL A 64 10.06 -6.86 -12.95
CA VAL A 64 9.71 -5.85 -11.94
C VAL A 64 8.77 -4.80 -12.52
N ASP A 65 9.01 -4.35 -13.76
CA ASP A 65 8.16 -3.37 -14.42
C ASP A 65 6.74 -3.93 -14.58
N LEU A 66 6.61 -5.19 -15.02
CA LEU A 66 5.34 -5.91 -15.11
C LEU A 66 4.66 -6.05 -13.73
N MET A 67 5.41 -6.42 -12.68
CA MET A 67 4.85 -6.52 -11.34
C MET A 67 4.31 -5.18 -10.85
N TYR A 68 5.03 -4.07 -11.09
CA TYR A 68 4.53 -2.73 -10.76
C TYR A 68 3.29 -2.33 -11.57
N GLU A 69 3.21 -2.69 -12.85
CA GLU A 69 2.00 -2.48 -13.66
C GLU A 69 0.81 -3.27 -13.12
N LEU A 70 1.01 -4.55 -12.79
CA LEU A 70 -0.02 -5.40 -12.19
C LEU A 70 -0.49 -4.86 -10.84
N MET A 71 0.43 -4.36 -10.00
CA MET A 71 0.10 -3.71 -8.74
C MET A 71 -0.73 -2.45 -8.96
N ALA A 72 -0.36 -1.61 -9.93
CA ALA A 72 -1.08 -0.39 -10.25
C ALA A 72 -2.50 -0.67 -10.76
N LEU A 73 -2.64 -1.64 -11.67
CA LEU A 73 -3.94 -2.11 -12.14
C LEU A 73 -4.77 -2.68 -10.99
N ALA A 74 -4.19 -3.51 -10.12
CA ALA A 74 -4.92 -4.12 -9.02
C ALA A 74 -5.48 -3.07 -8.03
N PHE A 75 -4.78 -1.95 -7.82
CA PHE A 75 -5.30 -0.82 -7.06
C PHE A 75 -6.36 -0.03 -7.85
N GLN A 76 -6.10 0.30 -9.11
CA GLN A 76 -7.03 1.05 -9.95
C GLN A 76 -8.37 0.34 -10.11
N THR A 77 -8.35 -0.97 -10.31
CA THR A 77 -9.56 -1.77 -10.49
C THR A 77 -10.16 -2.23 -9.17
N ASP A 78 -9.59 -1.81 -8.03
CA ASP A 78 -10.01 -2.21 -6.69
C ASP A 78 -10.08 -3.75 -6.49
N SER A 79 -9.17 -4.46 -7.16
CA SER A 79 -9.05 -5.93 -7.09
C SER A 79 -8.46 -6.40 -5.77
N THR A 80 -7.63 -5.57 -5.14
CA THR A 80 -7.08 -5.82 -3.80
C THR A 80 -6.87 -4.52 -3.03
N ARG A 81 -6.97 -4.59 -1.71
CA ARG A 81 -6.63 -3.48 -0.79
C ARG A 81 -5.18 -3.49 -0.35
N VAL A 82 -4.48 -4.63 -0.48
CA VAL A 82 -3.13 -4.82 0.06
C VAL A 82 -2.28 -5.59 -0.93
N VAL A 83 -1.03 -5.15 -1.07
CA VAL A 83 0.03 -5.85 -1.83
C VAL A 83 1.29 -5.89 -0.98
N SER A 84 2.01 -7.01 -1.04
CA SER A 84 3.40 -7.12 -0.61
C SER A 84 4.24 -7.65 -1.77
N PHE A 85 5.32 -6.94 -2.11
CA PHE A 85 6.18 -7.29 -3.23
C PHE A 85 7.66 -7.19 -2.84
N ALA A 86 8.36 -8.33 -2.84
CA ALA A 86 9.79 -8.41 -2.63
C ALA A 86 10.54 -8.10 -3.95
N VAL A 87 10.71 -6.80 -4.24
CA VAL A 87 11.35 -6.28 -5.47
C VAL A 87 12.74 -6.90 -5.70
N ALA A 88 13.49 -7.08 -4.62
CA ALA A 88 14.76 -7.78 -4.58
C ALA A 88 14.78 -8.68 -3.33
N PRO A 89 14.64 -10.01 -3.46
CA PRO A 89 14.71 -10.91 -2.31
C PRO A 89 16.01 -10.72 -1.54
N GLU A 90 15.91 -10.61 -0.21
CA GLU A 90 17.08 -10.42 0.66
C GLU A 90 18.07 -11.58 0.48
N GLY A 91 19.35 -11.25 0.35
CA GLY A 91 20.41 -12.23 0.06
C GLY A 91 20.53 -12.67 -1.40
N SER A 92 19.66 -12.19 -2.31
CA SER A 92 19.82 -12.43 -3.74
C SER A 92 21.14 -11.84 -4.24
N ASN A 93 22.05 -12.71 -4.69
CA ASN A 93 23.34 -12.30 -5.25
C ASN A 93 23.27 -12.09 -6.78
N ARG A 94 22.19 -11.49 -7.27
CA ARG A 94 21.92 -11.30 -8.70
C ARG A 94 22.88 -10.27 -9.32
N PRO A 95 23.47 -10.55 -10.49
CA PRO A 95 24.24 -9.56 -11.24
C PRO A 95 23.34 -8.64 -12.09
N PHE A 96 23.88 -7.51 -12.54
CA PHE A 96 23.20 -6.53 -13.39
C PHE A 96 23.97 -6.22 -14.68
N PRO A 97 24.09 -7.18 -15.63
CA PRO A 97 24.87 -6.99 -16.86
C PRO A 97 24.36 -5.83 -17.72
N THR A 98 23.05 -5.53 -17.70
CA THR A 98 22.45 -4.37 -18.37
C THR A 98 22.96 -3.03 -17.84
N LEU A 99 23.44 -3.01 -16.59
CA LEU A 99 24.11 -1.87 -15.98
C LEU A 99 25.64 -1.96 -16.11
N GLY A 100 26.18 -2.95 -16.82
CA GLY A 100 27.61 -3.23 -16.93
C GLY A 100 28.22 -3.79 -15.64
N ILE A 101 27.41 -4.45 -14.79
CA ILE A 101 27.85 -5.02 -13.51
C ILE A 101 27.68 -6.54 -13.55
N SER A 102 28.79 -7.26 -13.62
CA SER A 102 28.81 -8.74 -13.68
C SER A 102 28.80 -9.40 -12.30
N GLU A 103 29.21 -8.67 -11.27
CA GLU A 103 29.24 -9.14 -9.89
C GLU A 103 27.83 -9.16 -9.29
N GLY A 104 27.61 -10.08 -8.34
CA GLY A 104 26.34 -10.16 -7.64
C GLY A 104 26.10 -8.98 -6.70
N HIS A 105 24.87 -8.47 -6.66
CA HIS A 105 24.50 -7.31 -5.86
C HIS A 105 24.82 -7.49 -4.38
N HIS A 106 24.43 -8.62 -3.77
CA HIS A 106 24.73 -8.91 -2.37
C HIS A 106 26.24 -8.89 -2.08
N PHE A 107 27.07 -9.48 -2.93
CA PHE A 107 28.53 -9.42 -2.78
C PHE A 107 29.07 -7.98 -2.80
N LEU A 108 28.48 -7.12 -3.62
CA LEU A 108 28.89 -5.72 -3.73
C LEU A 108 28.55 -4.91 -2.47
N THR A 109 27.48 -5.25 -1.75
CA THR A 109 27.14 -4.55 -0.49
C THR A 109 28.15 -4.81 0.62
N HIS A 110 28.87 -5.94 0.60
CA HIS A 110 30.05 -6.17 1.46
C HIS A 110 31.29 -5.49 0.86
N HIS A 111 31.25 -4.16 0.79
CA HIS A 111 32.24 -3.39 0.04
C HIS A 111 33.58 -3.20 0.77
N SER A 112 33.65 -3.36 2.09
CA SER A 112 34.87 -3.19 2.90
C SER A 112 35.60 -1.85 2.64
N GLY A 113 34.83 -0.78 2.39
CA GLY A 113 35.37 0.54 2.02
C GLY A 113 35.86 0.67 0.57
N ASN A 114 35.71 -0.34 -0.28
CA ASN A 114 36.06 -0.26 -1.70
C ASN A 114 35.11 0.68 -2.45
N GLN A 115 35.65 1.79 -2.97
CA GLN A 115 34.87 2.83 -3.65
C GLN A 115 34.19 2.35 -4.94
N GLU A 116 34.82 1.46 -5.70
CA GLU A 116 34.25 0.93 -6.93
C GLU A 116 33.00 0.10 -6.64
N LYS A 117 33.05 -0.77 -5.61
CA LYS A 117 31.89 -1.53 -5.15
C LYS A 117 30.76 -0.61 -4.68
N ILE A 118 31.07 0.42 -3.89
CA ILE A 118 30.09 1.41 -3.43
C ILE A 118 29.37 2.06 -4.61
N LEU A 119 30.11 2.51 -5.63
CA LEU A 119 29.52 3.13 -6.82
C LEU A 119 28.66 2.15 -7.63
N LYS A 120 29.05 0.88 -7.71
CA LYS A 120 28.23 -0.16 -8.35
C LYS A 120 26.92 -0.42 -7.58
N VAL A 121 26.96 -0.48 -6.25
CA VAL A 121 25.76 -0.58 -5.41
C VAL A 121 24.86 0.64 -5.64
N ALA A 122 25.41 1.85 -5.57
CA ALA A 122 24.65 3.07 -5.81
C ALA A 122 23.97 3.08 -7.19
N LYS A 123 24.64 2.54 -8.23
CA LYS A 123 24.07 2.41 -9.57
C LYS A 123 22.90 1.42 -9.62
N ILE A 124 22.99 0.29 -8.91
CA ILE A 124 21.91 -0.70 -8.81
C ILE A 124 20.72 -0.12 -8.03
N GLU A 125 20.98 0.51 -6.88
CA GLU A 125 19.95 1.16 -6.06
C GLU A 125 19.25 2.28 -6.82
N HIS A 126 20.00 3.12 -7.55
CA HIS A 126 19.43 4.15 -8.42
C HIS A 126 18.51 3.54 -9.47
N TRP A 127 18.93 2.46 -10.12
CA TRP A 127 18.10 1.77 -11.10
C TRP A 127 16.79 1.29 -10.48
N TYR A 128 16.79 0.64 -9.30
CA TYR A 128 15.55 0.25 -8.61
C TYR A 128 14.65 1.46 -8.32
N MET A 129 15.24 2.56 -7.83
CA MET A 129 14.51 3.79 -7.52
C MET A 129 13.89 4.44 -8.77
N GLU A 130 14.51 4.35 -9.94
CA GLU A 130 13.91 4.82 -11.20
C GLU A 130 12.62 4.05 -11.53
N ARG A 131 12.57 2.74 -11.29
CA ARG A 131 11.37 1.93 -11.55
C ARG A 131 10.30 2.17 -10.50
N PHE A 132 10.70 2.31 -9.24
CA PHE A 132 9.78 2.72 -8.19
C PHE A 132 9.18 4.10 -8.48
N ALA A 133 9.98 5.07 -8.96
CA ALA A 133 9.47 6.37 -9.36
C ALA A 133 8.48 6.29 -10.53
N LYS A 134 8.76 5.48 -11.56
CA LYS A 134 7.81 5.22 -12.66
C LYS A 134 6.50 4.60 -12.16
N PHE A 135 6.58 3.65 -11.24
CA PHE A 135 5.39 3.07 -10.60
C PHE A 135 4.54 4.13 -9.90
N LEU A 136 5.15 5.00 -9.10
CA LEU A 136 4.44 6.11 -8.44
C LEU A 136 3.82 7.09 -9.46
N GLN A 137 4.55 7.42 -10.53
CA GLN A 137 4.03 8.28 -11.61
C GLN A 137 2.82 7.66 -12.29
N ASN A 138 2.84 6.34 -12.54
CA ASN A 138 1.70 5.62 -13.11
C ASN A 138 0.48 5.68 -12.18
N LEU A 139 0.66 5.45 -10.88
CA LEU A 139 -0.42 5.57 -9.90
C LEU A 139 -0.98 6.98 -9.79
N ASP A 140 -0.15 8.01 -9.97
CA ASP A 140 -0.60 9.41 -9.94
C ASP A 140 -1.40 9.79 -11.21
N ALA A 141 -1.01 9.23 -12.35
CA ALA A 141 -1.73 9.41 -13.62
C ALA A 141 -3.08 8.67 -13.65
N MET A 142 -3.19 7.53 -12.96
CA MET A 142 -4.42 6.73 -12.88
C MET A 142 -5.45 7.41 -11.97
N LYS A 143 -6.71 7.43 -12.41
CA LYS A 143 -7.84 7.89 -11.59
C LYS A 143 -8.44 6.77 -10.77
N ASP A 144 -8.74 7.07 -9.52
CA ASP A 144 -9.54 6.24 -8.62
C ASP A 144 -11.04 6.61 -8.74
N ALA A 145 -11.92 5.84 -8.11
CA ALA A 145 -13.37 5.95 -8.20
C ALA A 145 -13.93 7.31 -7.73
N ASP A 146 -13.19 8.05 -6.89
CA ASP A 146 -13.56 9.39 -6.41
C ASP A 146 -13.04 10.53 -7.29
N GLY A 147 -12.32 10.22 -8.37
CA GLY A 147 -11.73 11.17 -9.31
C GLY A 147 -10.35 11.72 -8.91
N THR A 148 -9.86 11.37 -7.71
CA THR A 148 -8.46 11.63 -7.31
C THR A 148 -7.53 10.61 -7.96
N SER A 149 -6.22 10.76 -7.78
CA SER A 149 -5.26 9.77 -8.29
C SER A 149 -5.21 8.53 -7.41
N VAL A 150 -4.92 7.36 -7.98
CA VAL A 150 -4.72 6.13 -7.20
C VAL A 150 -3.61 6.32 -6.17
N LEU A 151 -2.55 7.08 -6.50
CA LEU A 151 -1.50 7.45 -5.56
C LEU A 151 -2.02 8.26 -4.38
N HIS A 152 -2.95 9.20 -4.59
CA HIS A 152 -3.56 9.98 -3.51
C HIS A 152 -4.25 9.08 -2.47
N ASN A 153 -4.97 8.05 -2.93
CA ASN A 153 -5.70 7.13 -2.07
C ASN A 153 -4.88 5.95 -1.54
N SER A 154 -3.61 5.83 -1.94
CA SER A 154 -2.72 4.76 -1.54
C SER A 154 -1.77 5.18 -0.41
N MET A 155 -1.26 4.18 0.33
CA MET A 155 -0.11 4.30 1.23
C MET A 155 0.91 3.24 0.83
N ILE A 156 2.09 3.66 0.38
CA ILE A 156 3.11 2.77 -0.18
C ILE A 156 4.38 2.93 0.65
N VAL A 157 4.81 1.83 1.27
CA VAL A 157 6.09 1.77 1.98
C VAL A 157 7.10 1.06 1.10
N TYR A 158 8.21 1.73 0.81
CA TYR A 158 9.37 1.16 0.12
C TYR A 158 10.59 1.29 1.02
N GLY A 159 11.36 0.22 1.17
CA GLY A 159 12.55 0.19 2.00
C GLY A 159 13.03 -1.22 2.27
N CYS A 160 13.97 -1.35 3.21
CA CYS A 160 14.53 -2.64 3.62
C CYS A 160 14.84 -2.65 5.13
N ALA A 161 15.22 -3.84 5.63
CA ALA A 161 15.52 -4.05 7.04
C ALA A 161 16.99 -3.73 7.43
N ILE A 162 17.82 -3.24 6.51
CA ILE A 162 19.25 -2.96 6.72
C ILE A 162 19.58 -1.52 6.31
N GLY A 163 20.21 -0.75 7.19
CA GLY A 163 20.63 0.63 6.90
C GLY A 163 21.85 0.71 5.98
N ASP A 164 22.86 -0.10 6.27
CA ASP A 164 24.15 -0.19 5.58
C ASP A 164 24.50 -1.68 5.41
N GLY A 165 24.49 -2.13 4.15
CA GLY A 165 24.74 -3.54 3.80
C GLY A 165 26.16 -4.04 4.11
N ASN A 166 27.13 -3.15 4.33
CA ASN A 166 28.48 -3.53 4.73
C ASN A 166 28.58 -3.73 6.25
N LYS A 167 27.83 -2.95 7.02
CA LYS A 167 27.79 -3.04 8.49
C LYS A 167 26.79 -4.06 9.02
N HIS A 168 25.76 -4.40 8.23
CA HIS A 168 24.61 -5.20 8.68
C HIS A 168 23.90 -4.59 9.88
N ASN A 169 23.78 -3.26 9.91
CA ASN A 169 23.06 -2.54 10.94
C ASN A 169 21.56 -2.48 10.63
N HIS A 170 20.76 -2.42 11.70
CA HIS A 170 19.30 -2.32 11.64
C HIS A 170 18.79 -0.95 12.14
N ASP A 171 19.67 0.05 12.15
CA ASP A 171 19.36 1.45 12.43
C ASP A 171 19.46 2.30 11.16
N GLU A 172 18.92 3.53 11.21
CA GLU A 172 18.91 4.48 10.09
C GLU A 172 18.37 3.88 8.77
N LEU A 173 17.29 3.09 8.88
CA LEU A 173 16.71 2.37 7.75
C LEU A 173 16.27 3.32 6.60
N PRO A 174 16.58 2.99 5.33
CA PRO A 174 16.13 3.75 4.19
C PRO A 174 14.66 3.44 3.91
N VAL A 175 13.77 4.37 4.29
CA VAL A 175 12.32 4.21 4.15
C VAL A 175 11.74 5.38 3.36
N VAL A 176 10.96 5.05 2.34
CA VAL A 176 10.10 5.99 1.60
C VAL A 176 8.65 5.62 1.89
N LEU A 177 7.89 6.57 2.43
CA LEU A 177 6.44 6.53 2.48
C LEU A 177 5.90 7.42 1.36
N ALA A 178 5.22 6.80 0.39
CA ALA A 178 4.62 7.48 -0.76
C ALA A 178 3.09 7.35 -0.74
N GLY A 179 2.42 8.28 -1.42
CA GLY A 179 0.97 8.37 -1.48
C GLY A 179 0.37 9.36 -0.47
N GLY A 180 -0.92 9.65 -0.65
CA GLY A 180 -1.64 10.61 0.18
C GLY A 180 -2.40 9.97 1.35
N GLY A 181 -2.58 8.65 1.34
CA GLY A 181 -3.43 7.94 2.31
C GLY A 181 -4.84 8.53 2.41
N GLY A 182 -5.43 8.94 1.27
CA GLY A 182 -6.73 9.62 1.22
C GLY A 182 -6.71 11.01 1.86
N GLY A 183 -5.56 11.70 1.78
CA GLY A 183 -5.34 13.02 2.40
C GLY A 183 -4.93 12.99 3.88
N SER A 184 -4.72 11.80 4.45
CA SER A 184 -4.29 11.65 5.85
C SER A 184 -2.78 11.73 6.07
N LEU A 185 -1.97 11.67 5.00
CA LEU A 185 -0.51 11.77 5.06
C LEU A 185 -0.03 13.15 4.60
N GLN A 186 1.04 13.62 5.22
CA GLN A 186 1.70 14.88 4.86
C GLN A 186 2.98 14.59 4.07
N SER A 187 2.88 14.66 2.73
CA SER A 187 3.97 14.38 1.79
C SER A 187 4.97 15.55 1.64
N GLY A 188 6.03 15.33 0.85
CA GLY A 188 7.00 16.38 0.51
C GLY A 188 7.99 16.73 1.62
N ARG A 189 8.23 15.81 2.56
CA ARG A 189 9.09 16.03 3.73
C ARG A 189 10.10 14.91 3.89
N HIS A 190 11.24 15.23 4.48
CA HIS A 190 12.21 14.27 4.99
C HIS A 190 12.19 14.32 6.52
N LEU A 191 11.82 13.20 7.15
CA LEU A 191 11.70 13.10 8.60
C LEU A 191 12.92 12.39 9.18
N LYS A 192 13.83 13.17 9.78
CA LYS A 192 14.87 12.61 10.66
C LYS A 192 14.33 12.58 12.08
N LEU A 193 14.13 11.38 12.61
CA LEU A 193 13.65 11.20 13.97
C LEU A 193 14.80 11.47 14.95
N GLY A 194 14.56 12.29 15.98
CA GLY A 194 15.60 12.73 16.93
C GLY A 194 16.06 11.66 17.92
N GLN A 195 15.47 10.47 17.87
CA GLN A 195 15.76 9.35 18.77
C GLN A 195 15.54 8.02 18.03
N PRO A 196 16.25 6.94 18.43
CA PRO A 196 15.99 5.60 17.91
C PRO A 196 14.51 5.27 18.03
N THR A 197 13.85 5.03 16.90
CA THR A 197 12.42 4.79 16.82
C THR A 197 12.20 3.50 16.05
N PRO A 198 11.49 2.50 16.64
CA PRO A 198 11.18 1.26 15.93
C PRO A 198 10.41 1.54 14.64
N MET A 199 10.83 0.89 13.55
CA MET A 199 10.12 0.96 12.26
C MET A 199 8.66 0.50 12.38
N THR A 200 8.38 -0.40 13.30
CA THR A 200 7.03 -0.87 13.61
C THR A 200 6.09 0.22 14.12
N ASN A 201 6.61 1.36 14.62
CA ASN A 201 5.80 2.54 14.93
C ASN A 201 5.17 3.15 13.67
N LEU A 202 5.86 3.09 12.52
CA LEU A 202 5.26 3.49 11.24
C LEU A 202 4.09 2.56 10.91
N TYR A 203 4.29 1.25 10.99
CA TYR A 203 3.27 0.27 10.62
C TYR A 203 2.00 0.36 11.45
N VAL A 204 2.10 0.49 12.78
CA VAL A 204 0.89 0.68 13.62
C VAL A 204 0.15 1.97 13.26
N SER A 205 0.87 3.03 12.88
CA SER A 205 0.29 4.31 12.47
C SER A 205 -0.42 4.25 11.11
N LEU A 206 0.08 3.42 10.19
CA LEU A 206 -0.57 3.17 8.91
C LEU A 206 -1.81 2.26 9.09
N LEU A 207 -1.74 1.27 9.98
CA LEU A 207 -2.90 0.42 10.31
C LEU A 207 -4.07 1.23 10.88
N ASP A 208 -3.81 2.20 11.74
CA ASP A 208 -4.86 3.09 12.27
C ASP A 208 -5.58 3.85 11.13
N ARG A 209 -4.84 4.30 10.10
CA ARG A 209 -5.40 4.97 8.91
C ARG A 209 -6.25 4.03 8.05
N LEU A 210 -5.96 2.73 8.09
CA LEU A 210 -6.78 1.68 7.47
C LEU A 210 -7.98 1.27 8.34
N GLY A 211 -8.17 1.89 9.51
CA GLY A 211 -9.22 1.53 10.47
C GLY A 211 -8.91 0.25 11.25
N VAL A 212 -7.70 -0.29 11.15
CA VAL A 212 -7.25 -1.46 11.89
C VAL A 212 -6.62 -1.02 13.20
N ARG A 213 -7.37 -1.15 14.30
CA ARG A 213 -6.92 -0.76 15.64
C ARG A 213 -6.01 -1.83 16.26
N ALA A 214 -4.79 -1.91 15.78
CA ALA A 214 -3.76 -2.74 16.40
C ALA A 214 -3.22 -2.03 17.66
N GLU A 215 -3.18 -2.76 18.78
CA GLU A 215 -2.54 -2.23 20.01
C GLU A 215 -1.03 -2.13 19.84
N LYS A 216 -0.43 -3.10 19.14
CA LYS A 216 1.02 -3.22 18.94
C LYS A 216 1.34 -3.99 17.65
N VAL A 217 2.46 -3.66 17.02
CA VAL A 217 3.09 -4.44 15.95
C VAL A 217 4.54 -4.70 16.35
N GLY A 218 4.97 -5.96 16.45
CA GLY A 218 6.36 -6.30 16.79
C GLY A 218 6.87 -5.58 18.05
N ASP A 219 7.95 -4.81 17.90
CA ASP A 219 8.60 -4.01 18.92
C ASP A 219 8.08 -2.56 19.03
N SER A 220 6.92 -2.24 18.42
CA SER A 220 6.41 -0.87 18.40
C SER A 220 6.21 -0.33 19.82
N THR A 221 6.69 0.88 20.04
CA THR A 221 6.60 1.62 21.30
C THR A 221 5.56 2.75 21.27
N GLY A 222 5.03 3.07 20.09
CA GLY A 222 4.02 4.11 19.93
C GLY A 222 3.60 4.33 18.49
N ARG A 223 2.80 5.39 18.28
CA ARG A 223 2.37 5.86 16.97
C ARG A 223 3.19 7.07 16.54
N MET A 224 3.37 7.23 15.24
CA MET A 224 3.97 8.40 14.63
C MET A 224 2.86 9.41 14.35
N GLU A 225 2.82 10.48 15.13
CA GLU A 225 1.81 11.55 14.98
C GLU A 225 2.04 12.43 13.75
N SER A 226 3.27 12.47 13.23
CA SER A 226 3.72 13.46 12.24
C SER A 226 4.00 12.89 10.84
N ILE A 227 3.34 11.80 10.45
CA ILE A 227 3.44 11.21 9.10
C ILE A 227 2.26 11.59 8.20
#